data_AF-A0A7R9T2U1-F1
#
_entry.id   AF-A0A7R9T2U1-F1
#
_cell.length_a   1.000
_cell.length_b   1.000
_cell.length_c   1.000
_cell.angle_alpha   90.00
_cell.angle_beta   90.00
_cell.angle_gamma   90.00
#
_symmetry.space_group_name_H-M   'P 1'
#
loop_
_entity.id
_entity.type
_entity.pdbx_description
1 polymer ?
#
loop_
_entity_poly.entity_id
_entity_poly.type
_entity_poly.pdbx_seq_one_letter_code
_entity_poly.pdbx_strand_id
1 'polypeptide(L)'
;REGAMDDAATATATARDALAGAARGLIANHAPGVGGIIEDGFLGLLTVGTVYALWRSSVIPRPIGNPIARKSRTNASWIHVVTGAGGLAMALYAVGLERIYRESPGWTWMWVSSAMFMANALSYGPLMNIFKASKEGKYAMQLGYSFVASFQGVVWIAWSAQPDAPEWMFWAVMPYWYFSLAKLWESTEFVLALTPKPADADGLWAKVTSGSRKRLGRMSPDAATLTYVGLNAAAAVFDNCYMALYTLLGPEQFWHTSQAFNDSDFHLRLVKGTTGSLTVALLIFISTLGWRKQMPMKYAIWLNVVLGSGGPLVVLFL
;
A
#
# COMPACT_ATOMS: atom_id res chain seq x y z
N ARG A 1 28.95 38.09 -8.95
CA ARG A 1 28.27 37.43 -10.09
C ARG A 1 29.02 36.18 -10.54
N GLU A 2 30.35 36.16 -10.52
CA GLU A 2 31.16 34.96 -10.79
C GLU A 2 30.98 33.84 -9.75
N GLY A 3 31.02 34.12 -8.44
CA GLY A 3 30.83 33.07 -7.42
C GLY A 3 29.49 32.32 -7.48
N ALA A 4 28.41 32.98 -7.90
CA ALA A 4 27.10 32.33 -8.06
C ALA A 4 27.01 31.42 -9.30
N MET A 5 27.88 31.63 -10.31
CA MET A 5 27.97 30.75 -11.48
C MET A 5 28.81 29.51 -11.18
N ASP A 6 29.89 29.65 -10.41
CA ASP A 6 30.72 28.53 -9.96
C ASP A 6 29.97 27.61 -8.99
N ASP A 7 29.16 28.17 -8.09
CA ASP A 7 28.28 27.40 -7.19
C ASP A 7 27.21 26.62 -7.96
N ALA A 8 26.63 27.21 -9.01
CA ALA A 8 25.62 26.56 -9.85
C ALA A 8 26.21 25.45 -10.72
N ALA A 9 27.43 25.65 -11.26
CA ALA A 9 28.15 24.64 -12.02
C ALA A 9 28.54 23.45 -11.13
N THR A 10 29.00 23.71 -9.91
CA THR A 10 29.37 22.70 -8.91
C THR A 10 28.15 21.90 -8.43
N ALA A 11 27.01 22.57 -8.19
CA ALA A 11 25.75 21.90 -7.85
C ALA A 11 25.24 21.01 -8.99
N THR A 12 25.38 21.46 -10.24
CA THR A 12 24.97 20.69 -11.43
C THR A 12 25.86 19.45 -11.63
N ALA A 13 27.18 19.58 -11.42
CA ALA A 13 28.12 18.45 -11.46
C ALA A 13 27.80 17.42 -10.38
N THR A 14 27.58 17.88 -9.14
CA THR A 14 27.20 17.02 -8.01
C THR A 14 25.89 16.27 -8.27
N ALA A 15 24.88 16.95 -8.82
CA ALA A 15 23.60 16.33 -9.16
C ALA A 15 23.76 15.28 -10.27
N ARG A 16 24.57 15.55 -11.29
CA ARG A 16 24.87 14.62 -12.37
C ARG A 16 25.57 13.36 -11.85
N ASP A 17 26.54 13.51 -10.97
CA ASP A 17 27.28 12.39 -10.38
C ASP A 17 26.39 11.55 -9.46
N ALA A 18 25.52 12.19 -8.68
CA ALA A 18 24.52 11.49 -7.87
C ALA A 18 23.53 10.69 -8.74
N LEU A 19 23.05 11.27 -9.85
CA LEU A 19 22.18 10.57 -10.80
C LEU A 19 22.88 9.39 -11.48
N ALA A 20 24.14 9.56 -11.87
CA ALA A 20 24.95 8.48 -12.44
C ALA A 20 25.24 7.38 -11.40
N GLY A 21 25.47 7.75 -10.15
CA GLY A 21 25.58 6.82 -9.02
C GLY A 21 24.30 6.02 -8.82
N ALA A 22 23.15 6.70 -8.75
CA ALA A 22 21.85 6.06 -8.60
C ALA A 22 21.52 5.10 -9.75
N ALA A 23 21.78 5.50 -10.99
CA ALA A 23 21.57 4.66 -12.16
C ALA A 23 22.45 3.40 -12.14
N ARG A 24 23.72 3.53 -11.73
CA ARG A 24 24.61 2.38 -11.54
C ARG A 24 24.11 1.45 -10.44
N GLY A 25 23.65 1.99 -9.32
CA GLY A 25 23.07 1.22 -8.22
C GLY A 25 21.86 0.40 -8.67
N LEU A 26 20.92 1.02 -9.39
CA LEU A 26 19.74 0.34 -9.94
C LEU A 26 20.11 -0.84 -10.85
N ILE A 27 21.09 -0.65 -11.75
CA ILE A 27 21.54 -1.70 -12.66
C ILE A 27 22.25 -2.82 -11.88
N ALA A 28 23.14 -2.46 -10.95
CA ALA A 28 23.92 -3.41 -10.18
C ALA A 28 23.05 -4.27 -9.25
N ASN A 29 21.96 -3.70 -8.72
CA ASN A 29 21.08 -4.34 -7.77
C ASN A 29 19.91 -5.09 -8.44
N HIS A 30 19.83 -5.12 -9.76
CA HIS A 30 18.84 -5.89 -10.49
C HIS A 30 18.90 -7.37 -10.10
N ALA A 31 17.76 -7.95 -9.72
CA ALA A 31 17.66 -9.39 -9.46
C ALA A 31 17.74 -10.18 -10.79
N PRO A 32 18.42 -11.32 -10.84
CA PRO A 32 18.60 -12.06 -12.09
C PRO A 32 17.28 -12.67 -12.61
N GLY A 33 17.18 -12.80 -13.93
CA GLY A 33 16.11 -13.53 -14.60
C GLY A 33 14.78 -12.77 -14.71
N VAL A 34 13.71 -13.49 -15.06
CA VAL A 34 12.38 -12.89 -15.30
C VAL A 34 11.80 -12.25 -14.03
N GLY A 35 12.13 -12.80 -12.85
CA GLY A 35 11.69 -12.27 -11.56
C GLY A 35 12.14 -10.83 -11.33
N GLY A 36 13.41 -10.51 -11.57
CA GLY A 36 13.91 -9.14 -11.40
C GLY A 36 13.36 -8.15 -12.42
N ILE A 37 13.06 -8.60 -13.66
CA ILE A 37 12.39 -7.73 -14.65
C ILE A 37 10.98 -7.36 -14.17
N ILE A 38 10.24 -8.33 -13.61
CA ILE A 38 8.90 -8.09 -13.07
C ILE A 38 8.98 -7.14 -11.87
N GLU A 39 9.95 -7.35 -10.99
CA GLU A 39 10.17 -6.52 -9.81
C GLU A 39 10.51 -5.07 -10.16
N ASP A 40 11.49 -4.85 -11.04
CA ASP A 40 11.88 -3.51 -11.48
C ASP A 40 10.74 -2.82 -12.22
N GLY A 41 10.00 -3.55 -13.06
CA GLY A 41 8.81 -3.04 -13.73
C GLY A 41 7.73 -2.61 -12.73
N PHE A 42 7.49 -3.41 -11.68
CA PHE A 42 6.53 -3.10 -10.64
C PHE A 42 6.96 -1.89 -9.80
N LEU A 43 8.21 -1.87 -9.31
CA LEU A 43 8.75 -0.77 -8.49
C LEU A 43 8.89 0.52 -9.31
N GLY A 44 9.23 0.42 -10.59
CA GLY A 44 9.21 1.55 -11.53
C GLY A 44 7.80 2.11 -11.68
N LEU A 45 6.79 1.25 -11.86
CA LEU A 45 5.39 1.67 -11.94
C LEU A 45 4.90 2.29 -10.63
N LEU A 46 5.25 1.73 -9.47
CA LEU A 46 4.98 2.32 -8.16
C LEU A 46 5.63 3.71 -8.03
N THR A 47 6.89 3.84 -8.46
CA THR A 47 7.64 5.10 -8.40
C THR A 47 6.96 6.19 -9.23
N VAL A 48 6.69 5.90 -10.51
CA VAL A 48 6.02 6.84 -11.42
C VAL A 48 4.61 7.17 -10.93
N GLY A 49 3.85 6.15 -10.49
CA GLY A 49 2.51 6.33 -9.94
C GLY A 49 2.50 7.22 -8.70
N THR A 50 3.50 7.09 -7.84
CA THR A 50 3.62 7.89 -6.62
C THR A 50 4.03 9.32 -6.90
N VAL A 51 5.02 9.53 -7.77
CA VAL A 51 5.37 10.89 -8.22
C VAL A 51 4.16 11.57 -8.84
N TYR A 52 3.40 10.86 -9.67
CA TYR A 52 2.16 11.37 -10.26
C TYR A 52 1.09 11.66 -9.20
N ALA A 53 0.92 10.80 -8.20
CA ALA A 53 -0.03 11.01 -7.10
C ALA A 53 0.33 12.23 -6.25
N LEU A 54 1.61 12.39 -5.92
CA LEU A 54 2.13 13.55 -5.21
C LEU A 54 1.96 14.83 -6.03
N TRP A 55 2.26 14.80 -7.32
CA TRP A 55 2.06 15.94 -8.23
C TRP A 55 0.59 16.37 -8.28
N ARG A 56 -0.35 15.42 -8.31
CA ARG A 56 -1.79 15.69 -8.37
C ARG A 56 -2.43 15.97 -6.99
N SER A 57 -1.68 15.78 -5.91
CA SER A 57 -2.13 16.01 -4.55
C SER A 57 -2.36 17.49 -4.29
N SER A 58 -3.38 17.80 -3.50
CA SER A 58 -3.65 19.16 -3.01
C SER A 58 -2.65 19.65 -1.96
N VAL A 59 -1.60 18.87 -1.63
CA VAL A 59 -0.51 19.29 -0.75
C VAL A 59 0.41 20.32 -1.44
N ILE A 60 0.47 20.31 -2.78
CA ILE A 60 1.27 21.26 -3.55
C ILE A 60 0.46 22.55 -3.72
N PRO A 61 0.99 23.75 -3.42
CA PRO A 61 0.22 25.01 -3.43
C PRO A 61 -0.31 25.45 -4.81
N ARG A 62 0.26 24.92 -5.91
CA ARG A 62 -0.13 25.21 -7.32
C ARG A 62 0.10 23.98 -8.21
N PRO A 63 -0.69 22.91 -8.07
CA PRO A 63 -0.55 21.72 -8.88
C PRO A 63 -0.94 22.05 -10.33
N ILE A 64 -0.05 21.77 -11.28
CA ILE A 64 -0.31 21.95 -12.71
C ILE A 64 -1.32 20.88 -13.17
N GLY A 65 -2.41 21.28 -13.84
CA GLY A 65 -3.44 20.38 -14.36
C GLY A 65 -4.80 20.47 -13.63
N ASN A 66 -5.53 19.35 -13.52
CA ASN A 66 -6.80 19.24 -12.80
C ASN A 66 -6.58 18.60 -11.42
N PRO A 67 -6.15 19.35 -10.40
CA PRO A 67 -5.82 18.77 -9.11
C PRO A 67 -6.99 18.08 -8.45
N ILE A 68 -6.68 17.12 -7.59
CA ILE A 68 -7.68 16.63 -6.64
C ILE A 68 -7.85 17.71 -5.57
N ALA A 69 -8.57 18.78 -5.92
CA ALA A 69 -8.80 19.90 -5.02
C ALA A 69 -9.46 19.40 -3.73
N ARG A 70 -8.89 19.81 -2.59
CA ARG A 70 -9.45 19.58 -1.27
C ARG A 70 -10.75 20.39 -1.16
N LYS A 71 -11.89 19.75 -1.43
CA LYS A 71 -13.21 20.39 -1.35
C LYS A 71 -13.63 20.70 0.09
N SER A 72 -13.14 19.94 1.07
CA SER A 72 -13.40 20.14 2.49
C SER A 72 -12.26 20.88 3.17
N ARG A 73 -12.57 21.88 4.01
CA ARG A 73 -11.57 22.59 4.83
C ARG A 73 -11.44 22.04 6.25
N THR A 74 -11.98 20.85 6.53
CA THR A 74 -11.90 20.26 7.87
C THR A 74 -10.48 19.81 8.23
N ASN A 75 -10.15 19.83 9.53
CA ASN A 75 -8.86 19.34 10.04
C ASN A 75 -8.61 17.89 9.62
N ALA A 76 -9.63 17.01 9.70
CA ALA A 76 -9.53 15.63 9.24
C ALA A 76 -9.13 15.53 7.77
N SER A 77 -9.69 16.38 6.89
CA SER A 77 -9.29 16.41 5.48
C SER A 77 -7.87 16.91 5.26
N TRP A 78 -7.38 17.81 6.13
CA TRP A 78 -6.01 18.29 6.02
C TRP A 78 -5.01 17.24 6.48
N ILE A 79 -5.26 16.64 7.65
CA ILE A 79 -4.47 15.52 8.18
C ILE A 79 -4.37 14.43 7.12
N HIS A 80 -5.51 13.97 6.59
CA HIS A 80 -5.54 12.92 5.58
C HIS A 80 -4.65 13.20 4.37
N VAL A 81 -4.72 14.40 3.81
CA VAL A 81 -3.93 14.77 2.62
C VAL A 81 -2.44 14.86 2.96
N VAL A 82 -2.09 15.52 4.06
CA VAL A 82 -0.70 15.74 4.46
C VAL A 82 -0.04 14.42 4.83
N THR A 83 -0.70 13.59 5.63
CA THR A 83 -0.15 12.31 6.06
C THR A 83 -0.17 11.27 4.96
N GLY A 84 -1.13 11.34 4.02
CA GLY A 84 -1.11 10.54 2.80
C GLY A 84 0.10 10.89 1.92
N ALA A 85 0.33 12.18 1.65
CA ALA A 85 1.50 12.62 0.88
C ALA A 85 2.83 12.30 1.60
N GLY A 86 2.89 12.48 2.92
CA GLY A 86 4.03 12.12 3.74
C GLY A 86 4.34 10.63 3.69
N GLY A 87 3.32 9.77 3.83
CA GLY A 87 3.45 8.31 3.73
C GLY A 87 3.97 7.87 2.36
N LEU A 88 3.43 8.44 1.27
CA LEU A 88 3.89 8.20 -0.09
C LEU A 88 5.38 8.58 -0.28
N ALA A 89 5.79 9.76 0.20
CA ALA A 89 7.18 10.21 0.10
C ALA A 89 8.13 9.33 0.92
N MET A 90 7.73 8.95 2.14
CA MET A 90 8.52 8.07 3.00
C MET A 90 8.68 6.67 2.39
N ALA A 91 7.61 6.14 1.77
CA ALA A 91 7.68 4.85 1.08
C ALA A 91 8.60 4.89 -0.14
N LEU A 92 8.53 5.96 -0.96
CA LEU A 92 9.47 6.14 -2.07
C LEU A 92 10.92 6.23 -1.62
N TYR A 93 11.18 6.93 -0.51
CA TYR A 93 12.52 7.00 0.06
C TYR A 93 13.06 5.62 0.39
N ALA A 94 12.27 4.78 1.06
CA ALA A 94 12.68 3.42 1.42
C ALA A 94 12.89 2.50 0.22
N VAL A 95 11.98 2.56 -0.77
CA VAL A 95 12.13 1.80 -2.03
C VAL A 95 13.39 2.25 -2.77
N GLY A 96 13.66 3.55 -2.84
CA GLY A 96 14.85 4.08 -3.49
C GLY A 96 16.13 3.68 -2.76
N LEU A 97 16.13 3.75 -1.43
CA LEU A 97 17.28 3.36 -0.60
C LEU A 97 17.62 1.88 -0.78
N GLU A 98 16.60 1.02 -0.74
CA GLU A 98 16.76 -0.41 -0.93
C GLU A 98 17.22 -0.73 -2.37
N ARG A 99 16.59 -0.15 -3.38
CA ARG A 99 16.94 -0.45 -4.78
C ARG A 99 18.28 0.10 -5.24
N ILE A 100 18.68 1.27 -4.74
CA ILE A 100 19.91 1.93 -5.20
C ILE A 100 21.10 1.47 -4.37
N TYR A 101 20.92 1.25 -3.07
CA TYR A 101 22.02 1.04 -2.13
C TYR A 101 21.93 -0.28 -1.35
N ARG A 102 20.86 -1.07 -1.51
CA ARG A 102 20.57 -2.27 -0.69
C ARG A 102 20.57 -1.97 0.81
N GLU A 103 20.12 -0.78 1.15
CA GLU A 103 20.02 -0.29 2.52
C GLU A 103 18.55 -0.17 2.94
N SER A 104 18.30 -0.33 4.23
CA SER A 104 17.00 -0.01 4.85
C SER A 104 17.10 1.30 5.63
N PRO A 105 16.01 2.08 5.72
CA PRO A 105 15.98 3.23 6.62
C PRO A 105 16.21 2.81 8.08
N GLY A 106 16.47 3.78 8.96
CA GLY A 106 16.59 3.55 10.41
C GLY A 106 15.25 3.67 11.17
N TRP A 107 15.27 3.38 12.48
CA TRP A 107 14.08 3.37 13.34
C TRP A 107 13.19 4.61 13.21
N THR A 108 13.78 5.81 13.20
CA THR A 108 13.03 7.07 13.07
C THR A 108 12.14 7.08 11.84
N TRP A 109 12.63 6.55 10.71
CA TRP A 109 11.83 6.46 9.50
C TRP A 109 10.65 5.51 9.70
N MET A 110 10.85 4.32 10.29
CA MET A 110 9.77 3.35 10.51
C MET A 110 8.63 3.96 11.33
N TRP A 111 8.99 4.68 12.40
CA TRP A 111 8.02 5.38 13.24
C TRP A 111 7.23 6.42 12.48
N VAL A 112 7.93 7.29 11.76
CA VAL A 112 7.31 8.38 11.02
C VAL A 112 6.47 7.85 9.86
N SER A 113 6.96 6.89 9.09
CA SER A 113 6.21 6.27 7.99
C SER A 113 4.95 5.60 8.51
N SER A 114 5.06 4.82 9.60
CA SER A 114 3.92 4.17 10.24
C SER A 114 2.88 5.19 10.70
N ALA A 115 3.31 6.24 11.39
CA ALA A 115 2.42 7.30 11.85
C ALA A 115 1.72 8.03 10.70
N MET A 116 2.42 8.30 9.60
CA MET A 116 1.85 8.94 8.42
C MET A 116 0.77 8.07 7.77
N PHE A 117 1.06 6.78 7.53
CA PHE A 117 0.08 5.86 6.97
C PHE A 117 -1.10 5.63 7.92
N MET A 118 -0.86 5.48 9.22
CA MET A 118 -1.94 5.30 10.19
C MET A 118 -2.84 6.54 10.32
N ALA A 119 -2.25 7.73 10.41
CA ALA A 119 -3.03 8.96 10.46
C ALA A 119 -3.84 9.17 9.17
N ASN A 120 -3.30 8.77 8.01
CA ASN A 120 -4.04 8.76 6.75
C ASN A 120 -5.22 7.77 6.80
N ALA A 121 -4.96 6.54 7.26
CA ALA A 121 -5.93 5.46 7.35
C ALA A 121 -6.97 5.61 8.48
N LEU A 122 -6.79 6.52 9.43
CA LEU A 122 -7.83 6.85 10.42
C LEU A 122 -8.65 8.09 10.04
N SER A 123 -8.06 9.01 9.30
CA SER A 123 -8.70 10.27 8.94
C SER A 123 -9.68 10.15 7.76
N TYR A 124 -9.78 8.98 7.11
CA TYR A 124 -10.71 8.75 6.00
C TYR A 124 -12.18 8.70 6.43
N GLY A 125 -12.50 8.23 7.64
CA GLY A 125 -13.88 8.03 8.11
C GLY A 125 -14.76 9.27 7.94
N PRO A 126 -14.35 10.44 8.49
CA PRO A 126 -15.04 11.71 8.26
C PRO A 126 -15.14 12.12 6.78
N LEU A 127 -14.22 11.67 5.93
CA LEU A 127 -14.20 11.97 4.50
C LEU A 127 -15.19 11.12 3.71
N MET A 128 -15.56 9.93 4.20
CA MET A 128 -16.51 9.07 3.51
C MET A 128 -17.91 9.66 3.43
N ASN A 129 -18.27 10.54 4.36
CA ASN A 129 -19.55 11.26 4.35
C ASN A 129 -19.64 12.26 3.20
N ILE A 130 -18.52 12.86 2.80
CA ILE A 130 -18.47 13.86 1.72
C ILE A 130 -18.00 13.28 0.38
N PHE A 131 -17.48 12.05 0.38
CA PHE A 131 -17.01 11.39 -0.82
C PHE A 131 -18.19 11.02 -1.74
N LYS A 132 -18.18 11.55 -2.97
CA LYS A 132 -19.20 11.27 -3.98
C LYS A 132 -18.80 10.05 -4.80
N ALA A 133 -19.10 8.88 -4.28
CA ALA A 133 -18.97 7.59 -4.97
C ALA A 133 -20.23 6.73 -4.74
N SER A 134 -20.33 5.64 -5.49
CA SER A 134 -21.36 4.62 -5.24
C SER A 134 -21.16 3.97 -3.86
N LYS A 135 -22.17 3.26 -3.37
CA LYS A 135 -22.08 2.56 -2.08
C LYS A 135 -20.92 1.56 -2.07
N GLU A 136 -20.78 0.80 -3.16
CA GLU A 136 -19.72 -0.17 -3.39
C GLU A 136 -18.35 0.51 -3.43
N GLY A 137 -18.26 1.67 -4.08
CA GLY A 137 -17.02 2.45 -4.10
C GLY A 137 -16.61 2.99 -2.73
N LYS A 138 -17.57 3.37 -1.89
CA LYS A 138 -17.28 3.76 -0.49
C LYS A 138 -16.77 2.58 0.34
N TYR A 139 -17.37 1.39 0.17
CA TYR A 139 -16.90 0.16 0.81
C TYR A 139 -15.51 -0.26 0.31
N ALA A 140 -15.24 -0.13 -0.99
CA ALA A 140 -13.92 -0.44 -1.55
C ALA A 140 -12.83 0.51 -1.01
N MET A 141 -13.16 1.79 -0.80
CA MET A 141 -12.24 2.73 -0.15
C MET A 141 -11.98 2.36 1.31
N GLN A 142 -13.02 2.00 2.06
CA GLN A 142 -12.87 1.52 3.44
C GLN A 142 -11.95 0.30 3.49
N LEU A 143 -12.19 -0.69 2.63
CA LEU A 143 -11.31 -1.86 2.49
C LEU A 143 -9.85 -1.46 2.25
N GLY A 144 -9.61 -0.55 1.30
CA GLY A 144 -8.27 -0.03 1.03
C GLY A 144 -7.58 0.56 2.27
N TYR A 145 -8.29 1.37 3.07
CA TYR A 145 -7.70 1.92 4.30
C TYR A 145 -7.49 0.87 5.39
N SER A 146 -8.35 -0.14 5.50
CA SER A 146 -8.13 -1.31 6.37
C SER A 146 -6.86 -2.06 5.97
N PHE A 147 -6.59 -2.20 4.67
CA PHE A 147 -5.33 -2.74 4.15
C PHE A 147 -4.12 -1.88 4.54
N VAL A 148 -4.17 -0.57 4.29
CA VAL A 148 -3.06 0.34 4.65
C VAL A 148 -2.77 0.28 6.16
N ALA A 149 -3.79 0.28 7.01
CA ALA A 149 -3.62 0.16 8.46
C ALA A 149 -3.06 -1.22 8.85
N SER A 150 -3.58 -2.30 8.27
CA SER A 150 -3.10 -3.66 8.54
C SER A 150 -1.66 -3.88 8.10
N PHE A 151 -1.22 -3.28 6.99
CA PHE A 151 0.17 -3.37 6.55
C PHE A 151 1.14 -2.69 7.51
N GLN A 152 0.69 -1.72 8.31
CA GLN A 152 1.54 -1.19 9.37
C GLN A 152 1.84 -2.30 10.38
N GLY A 153 0.88 -3.15 10.75
CA GLY A 153 1.16 -4.35 11.57
C GLY A 153 2.29 -5.22 10.98
N VAL A 154 2.30 -5.42 9.67
CA VAL A 154 3.36 -6.17 8.97
C VAL A 154 4.70 -5.44 9.01
N VAL A 155 4.73 -4.10 8.88
CA VAL A 155 5.96 -3.30 9.07
C VAL A 155 6.51 -3.52 10.47
N TRP A 156 5.65 -3.42 11.49
CA TRP A 156 6.07 -3.56 12.88
C TRP A 156 6.54 -4.97 13.22
N ILE A 157 5.93 -6.00 12.63
CA ILE A 157 6.45 -7.36 12.69
C ILE A 157 7.84 -7.38 12.06
N ALA A 158 7.98 -6.95 10.80
CA ALA A 158 9.27 -7.00 10.07
C ALA A 158 10.41 -6.34 10.86
N TRP A 159 10.12 -5.21 11.50
CA TRP A 159 11.10 -4.46 12.29
C TRP A 159 11.40 -5.09 13.66
N SER A 160 10.53 -5.95 14.19
CA SER A 160 10.86 -6.71 15.41
C SER A 160 11.93 -7.77 15.19
N ALA A 161 12.32 -8.01 13.93
CA ALA A 161 13.45 -8.87 13.56
C ALA A 161 14.82 -8.20 13.74
N GLN A 162 14.87 -6.91 14.06
CA GLN A 162 16.12 -6.20 14.25
C GLN A 162 16.84 -6.69 15.51
N PRO A 163 18.19 -6.79 15.52
CA PRO A 163 18.93 -7.19 16.71
C PRO A 163 18.73 -6.24 17.90
N ASP A 164 18.46 -4.96 17.64
CA ASP A 164 18.20 -3.93 18.63
C ASP A 164 16.69 -3.65 18.82
N ALA A 165 15.82 -4.52 18.29
CA ALA A 165 14.37 -4.40 18.46
C ALA A 165 14.01 -4.49 19.96
N PRO A 166 13.28 -3.50 20.52
CA PRO A 166 12.90 -3.57 21.91
C PRO A 166 11.77 -4.60 22.13
N GLU A 167 11.79 -5.28 23.27
CA GLU A 167 10.85 -6.37 23.61
C GLU A 167 9.37 -5.97 23.50
N TRP A 168 9.06 -4.71 23.76
CA TRP A 168 7.69 -4.21 23.70
C TRP A 168 7.12 -4.11 22.28
N MET A 169 7.95 -4.26 21.23
CA MET A 169 7.47 -4.26 19.84
C MET A 169 6.41 -5.32 19.58
N PHE A 170 6.51 -6.47 20.26
CA PHE A 170 5.46 -7.48 20.22
C PHE A 170 4.09 -6.89 20.56
N TRP A 171 4.02 -6.12 21.66
CA TRP A 171 2.78 -5.48 22.10
C TRP A 171 2.33 -4.36 21.16
N ALA A 172 3.28 -3.66 20.53
CA ALA A 172 2.96 -2.62 19.56
C ALA A 172 2.36 -3.17 18.25
N VAL A 173 2.60 -4.45 17.92
CA VAL A 173 1.93 -5.14 16.81
C VAL A 173 0.47 -5.45 17.13
N MET A 174 0.14 -5.72 18.39
CA MET A 174 -1.19 -6.26 18.77
C MET A 174 -2.38 -5.39 18.37
N PRO A 175 -2.36 -4.05 18.48
CA PRO A 175 -3.46 -3.20 18.01
C PRO A 175 -3.82 -3.39 16.53
N TYR A 176 -2.87 -3.82 15.69
CA TYR A 176 -3.10 -4.02 14.26
C TYR A 176 -3.93 -5.29 13.95
N TRP A 177 -4.12 -6.19 14.92
CA TRP A 177 -5.08 -7.30 14.80
C TRP A 177 -6.47 -6.86 14.44
N TYR A 178 -6.93 -5.74 15.01
CA TYR A 178 -8.23 -5.17 14.69
C TYR A 178 -8.38 -4.91 13.19
N PHE A 179 -7.39 -4.24 12.58
CA PHE A 179 -7.41 -3.93 11.15
C PHE A 179 -7.22 -5.18 10.28
N SER A 180 -6.41 -6.14 10.74
CA SER A 180 -6.23 -7.41 10.05
C SER A 180 -7.54 -8.20 9.95
N LEU A 181 -8.30 -8.29 11.06
CA LEU A 181 -9.61 -8.94 11.09
C LEU A 181 -10.66 -8.15 10.32
N ALA A 182 -10.67 -6.82 10.44
CA ALA A 182 -11.58 -5.96 9.68
C ALA A 182 -11.39 -6.14 8.18
N LYS A 183 -10.13 -6.12 7.71
CA LYS A 183 -9.77 -6.39 6.31
C LYS A 183 -10.24 -7.78 5.84
N LEU A 184 -10.09 -8.83 6.66
CA LEU A 184 -10.55 -10.18 6.32
C LEU A 184 -12.07 -10.24 6.19
N TRP A 185 -12.78 -9.65 7.15
CA TRP A 185 -14.23 -9.55 7.13
C TRP A 185 -14.73 -8.79 5.91
N GLU A 186 -14.17 -7.61 5.65
CA GLU A 186 -14.53 -6.76 4.52
C GLU A 186 -14.23 -7.46 3.19
N SER A 187 -13.09 -8.16 3.05
CA SER A 187 -12.79 -8.95 1.85
C SER A 187 -13.77 -10.11 1.66
N THR A 188 -14.16 -10.78 2.75
CA THR A 188 -15.16 -11.85 2.73
C THR A 188 -16.52 -11.34 2.26
N GLU A 189 -16.94 -10.16 2.69
CA GLU A 189 -18.16 -9.51 2.23
C GLU A 189 -18.17 -9.29 0.71
N PHE A 190 -17.05 -8.85 0.13
CA PHE A 190 -16.93 -8.71 -1.32
C PHE A 190 -17.02 -10.06 -2.04
N VAL A 191 -16.35 -11.09 -1.54
CA VAL A 191 -16.43 -12.45 -2.10
C VAL A 191 -17.87 -12.95 -2.07
N LEU A 192 -18.53 -12.91 -0.91
CA LEU A 192 -19.90 -13.40 -0.72
C LEU A 192 -20.91 -12.66 -1.59
N ALA A 193 -20.74 -11.36 -1.81
CA ALA A 193 -21.60 -10.56 -2.68
C ALA A 193 -21.53 -11.00 -4.15
N LEU A 194 -20.37 -11.49 -4.61
CA LEU A 194 -20.11 -11.92 -5.98
C LEU A 194 -20.40 -13.39 -6.26
N THR A 195 -20.71 -14.18 -5.24
CA THR A 195 -21.06 -15.59 -5.42
C THR A 195 -22.26 -15.77 -6.36
N PRO A 196 -22.37 -16.91 -7.07
CA PRO A 196 -23.54 -17.21 -7.89
C PRO A 196 -24.83 -17.09 -7.09
N LYS A 197 -25.90 -16.56 -7.71
CA LYS A 197 -27.19 -16.43 -7.02
C LYS A 197 -27.65 -17.81 -6.53
N PRO A 198 -28.09 -17.93 -5.27
CA PRO A 198 -28.59 -19.20 -4.76
C PRO A 198 -29.81 -19.63 -5.57
N ALA A 199 -29.89 -20.92 -5.90
CA ALA A 199 -31.07 -21.49 -6.57
C ALA A 199 -32.29 -21.54 -5.64
N ASP A 200 -32.04 -21.78 -4.36
CA ASP A 200 -33.03 -21.76 -3.28
C ASP A 200 -32.88 -20.48 -2.45
N ALA A 201 -33.92 -19.64 -2.45
CA ALA A 201 -33.93 -18.37 -1.75
C ALA A 201 -33.94 -18.49 -0.22
N ASP A 202 -34.36 -19.65 0.32
CA ASP A 202 -34.46 -19.90 1.77
C ASP A 202 -33.30 -20.76 2.31
N GLY A 203 -32.46 -21.27 1.41
CA GLY A 203 -31.32 -22.13 1.73
C GLY A 203 -30.21 -21.40 2.51
N LEU A 204 -29.33 -22.19 3.15
CA LEU A 204 -28.20 -21.67 3.96
C LEU A 204 -27.33 -20.68 3.17
N TRP A 205 -27.07 -20.94 1.90
CA TRP A 205 -26.26 -20.07 1.05
C TRP A 205 -26.91 -18.70 0.80
N ALA A 206 -28.24 -18.67 0.64
CA ALA A 206 -28.97 -17.42 0.53
C ALA A 206 -28.87 -16.60 1.83
N LYS A 207 -29.01 -17.26 2.99
CA LYS A 207 -28.86 -16.61 4.30
C LYS A 207 -27.46 -16.03 4.50
N VAL A 208 -26.41 -16.82 4.24
CA VAL A 208 -24.99 -16.42 4.39
C VAL A 208 -24.65 -15.24 3.48
N THR A 209 -25.14 -15.22 2.23
CA THR A 209 -24.77 -14.17 1.25
C THR A 209 -25.71 -12.96 1.25
N SER A 210 -26.89 -13.05 1.86
CA SER A 210 -27.95 -12.01 1.81
C SER A 210 -27.47 -10.65 2.32
N GLY A 211 -26.73 -10.63 3.44
CA GLY A 211 -26.21 -9.41 4.05
C GLY A 211 -25.22 -8.70 3.12
N SER A 212 -24.26 -9.43 2.58
CA SER A 212 -23.23 -8.90 1.70
C SER A 212 -23.83 -8.44 0.36
N ARG A 213 -24.80 -9.19 -0.21
CA ARG A 213 -25.54 -8.75 -1.41
C ARG A 213 -26.39 -7.51 -1.15
N LYS A 214 -27.06 -7.39 0.00
CA LYS A 214 -27.80 -6.16 0.37
C LYS A 214 -26.85 -4.95 0.51
N ARG A 215 -25.62 -5.18 0.96
CA ARG A 215 -24.61 -4.14 1.10
C ARG A 215 -23.96 -3.76 -0.24
N LEU A 216 -23.64 -4.73 -1.10
CA LEU A 216 -22.74 -4.57 -2.27
C LEU A 216 -23.34 -5.00 -3.62
N GLY A 217 -24.60 -5.46 -3.67
CA GLY A 217 -25.20 -6.23 -4.77
C GLY A 217 -25.41 -5.53 -6.13
N ARG A 218 -24.76 -4.39 -6.39
CA ARG A 218 -24.66 -3.80 -7.73
C ARG A 218 -23.35 -4.14 -8.45
N MET A 219 -22.47 -4.92 -7.82
CA MET A 219 -21.23 -5.35 -8.45
C MET A 219 -21.48 -6.41 -9.53
N SER A 220 -20.85 -6.23 -10.69
CA SER A 220 -20.84 -7.23 -11.76
C SER A 220 -19.66 -8.18 -11.54
N PRO A 221 -19.84 -9.51 -11.67
CA PRO A 221 -18.74 -10.46 -11.61
C PRO A 221 -17.96 -10.51 -12.94
N ASP A 222 -17.52 -9.34 -13.45
CA ASP A 222 -16.61 -9.30 -14.59
C ASP A 222 -15.20 -9.76 -14.17
N ALA A 223 -14.37 -10.13 -15.15
CA ALA A 223 -13.05 -10.68 -14.91
C ALA A 223 -12.18 -9.77 -14.01
N ALA A 224 -12.20 -8.45 -14.22
CA ALA A 224 -11.37 -7.54 -13.44
C ALA A 224 -11.88 -7.42 -12.00
N THR A 225 -13.20 -7.36 -11.81
CA THR A 225 -13.83 -7.37 -10.48
C THR A 225 -13.50 -8.66 -9.71
N LEU A 226 -13.62 -9.83 -10.36
CA LEU A 226 -13.30 -11.12 -9.75
C LEU A 226 -11.82 -11.24 -9.39
N THR A 227 -10.92 -10.83 -10.29
CA THR A 227 -9.47 -10.83 -10.02
C THR A 227 -9.14 -9.92 -8.85
N TYR A 228 -9.66 -8.69 -8.82
CA TYR A 228 -9.39 -7.74 -7.75
C TYR A 228 -9.90 -8.23 -6.39
N VAL A 229 -11.14 -8.74 -6.33
CA VAL A 229 -11.72 -9.28 -5.09
C VAL A 229 -10.97 -10.54 -4.64
N GLY A 230 -10.61 -11.42 -5.57
CA GLY A 230 -9.84 -12.64 -5.27
C GLY A 230 -8.46 -12.32 -4.70
N LEU A 231 -7.72 -11.39 -5.31
CA LEU A 231 -6.40 -10.97 -4.84
C LEU A 231 -6.46 -10.35 -3.44
N ASN A 232 -7.43 -9.47 -3.19
CA ASN A 232 -7.60 -8.88 -1.86
C ASN A 232 -8.00 -9.94 -0.82
N ALA A 233 -8.89 -10.87 -1.16
CA ALA A 233 -9.25 -11.95 -0.24
C ALA A 233 -8.03 -12.83 0.09
N ALA A 234 -7.23 -13.20 -0.91
CA ALA A 234 -6.00 -13.98 -0.71
C ALA A 234 -4.98 -13.22 0.16
N ALA A 235 -4.74 -11.94 -0.13
CA ALA A 235 -3.85 -11.10 0.68
C ALA A 235 -4.36 -10.96 2.12
N ALA A 236 -5.68 -10.82 2.30
CA ALA A 236 -6.28 -10.74 3.62
C ALA A 236 -6.09 -12.02 4.43
N VAL A 237 -6.26 -13.20 3.81
CA VAL A 237 -5.99 -14.49 4.45
C VAL A 237 -4.51 -14.60 4.82
N PHE A 238 -3.60 -14.31 3.87
CA PHE A 238 -2.16 -14.39 4.09
C PHE A 238 -1.72 -13.53 5.28
N ASP A 239 -2.09 -12.26 5.29
CA ASP A 239 -1.69 -11.35 6.37
C ASP A 239 -2.26 -11.78 7.73
N ASN A 240 -3.48 -12.34 7.77
CA ASN A 240 -4.05 -12.85 9.02
C ASN A 240 -3.32 -14.10 9.50
N CYS A 241 -2.92 -15.01 8.60
CA CYS A 241 -2.06 -16.13 8.95
C CYS A 241 -0.71 -15.64 9.47
N TYR A 242 -0.12 -14.63 8.84
CA TYR A 242 1.15 -14.03 9.26
C TYR A 242 1.05 -13.42 10.67
N MET A 243 0.01 -12.63 10.93
CA MET A 243 -0.29 -12.09 12.26
C MET A 243 -0.54 -13.20 13.29
N ALA A 244 -1.30 -14.24 12.93
CA ALA A 244 -1.57 -15.39 13.80
C ALA A 244 -0.29 -16.11 14.21
N LEU A 245 0.56 -16.44 13.25
CA LEU A 245 1.83 -17.11 13.50
C LEU A 245 2.74 -16.25 14.39
N TYR A 246 2.84 -14.94 14.12
CA TYR A 246 3.64 -14.03 14.94
C TYR A 246 3.14 -13.96 16.39
N THR A 247 1.82 -13.88 16.59
CA THR A 247 1.23 -13.86 17.94
C THR A 247 1.39 -15.19 18.67
N LEU A 248 1.26 -16.33 17.98
CA LEU A 248 1.36 -17.65 18.58
C LEU A 248 2.79 -18.02 18.96
N LEU A 249 3.76 -17.69 18.10
CA LEU A 249 5.16 -18.08 18.28
C LEU A 249 5.96 -17.06 19.09
N GLY A 250 5.53 -15.79 19.09
CA GLY A 250 6.35 -14.68 19.56
C GLY A 250 7.47 -14.31 18.57
N PRO A 251 8.16 -13.18 18.78
CA PRO A 251 9.07 -12.61 17.77
C PRO A 251 10.25 -13.53 17.44
N GLU A 252 10.90 -14.10 18.46
CA GLU A 252 12.10 -14.92 18.31
C GLU A 252 11.81 -16.19 17.48
N GLN A 253 10.86 -17.00 17.92
CA GLN A 253 10.51 -18.25 17.24
C GLN A 253 9.91 -18.00 15.85
N PHE A 254 9.14 -16.91 15.68
CA PHE A 254 8.62 -16.51 14.39
C PHE A 254 9.75 -16.25 13.38
N TRP A 255 10.75 -15.45 13.78
CA TRP A 255 11.86 -15.09 12.90
C TRP A 255 12.83 -16.24 12.68
N HIS A 256 13.09 -17.07 13.69
CA HIS A 256 13.84 -18.31 13.52
C HIS A 256 13.18 -19.25 12.50
N THR A 257 11.85 -19.38 12.54
CA THR A 257 11.11 -20.19 11.57
C THR A 257 11.13 -19.55 10.17
N SER A 258 11.10 -18.21 10.08
CA SER A 258 11.14 -17.45 8.83
C SER A 258 12.50 -17.50 8.12
N GLN A 259 13.61 -17.44 8.87
CA GLN A 259 14.98 -17.56 8.32
C GLN A 259 15.17 -18.86 7.55
N ALA A 260 14.58 -19.96 8.01
CA ALA A 260 14.58 -21.23 7.28
C ALA A 260 13.96 -21.16 5.87
N PHE A 261 13.21 -20.09 5.56
CA PHE A 261 12.57 -19.88 4.26
C PHE A 261 13.19 -18.78 3.38
N ASN A 262 13.97 -17.83 3.91
CA ASN A 262 14.65 -16.81 3.09
C ASN A 262 15.72 -16.00 3.85
N ASP A 263 17.01 -16.26 3.58
CA ASP A 263 18.15 -15.50 4.15
C ASP A 263 18.65 -14.37 3.23
N SER A 264 18.17 -14.27 1.99
CA SER A 264 18.86 -13.45 0.97
C SER A 264 18.53 -11.95 0.94
N ASP A 265 17.54 -11.45 1.70
CA ASP A 265 17.20 -10.01 1.59
C ASP A 265 16.60 -9.37 2.88
N PHE A 266 17.46 -9.23 3.90
CA PHE A 266 17.09 -8.63 5.20
C PHE A 266 16.57 -7.19 5.08
N HIS A 267 17.19 -6.36 4.24
CA HIS A 267 16.79 -4.96 4.09
C HIS A 267 15.46 -4.81 3.34
N LEU A 268 15.25 -5.61 2.29
CA LEU A 268 13.99 -5.66 1.57
C LEU A 268 12.83 -6.02 2.51
N ARG A 269 13.04 -7.00 3.40
CA ARG A 269 12.04 -7.41 4.41
C ARG A 269 11.52 -6.24 5.24
N LEU A 270 12.38 -5.31 5.64
CA LEU A 270 12.03 -4.17 6.50
C LEU A 270 11.16 -3.13 5.79
N VAL A 271 11.21 -3.09 4.45
CA VAL A 271 10.48 -2.11 3.64
C VAL A 271 9.27 -2.71 2.91
N LYS A 272 9.10 -4.04 2.93
CA LYS A 272 7.99 -4.78 2.29
C LYS A 272 6.61 -4.30 2.74
N GLY A 273 6.37 -4.22 4.05
CA GLY A 273 5.07 -3.76 4.58
C GLY A 273 4.74 -2.32 4.14
N THR A 274 5.76 -1.46 4.05
CA THR A 274 5.60 -0.09 3.54
C THR A 274 5.36 -0.06 2.03
N THR A 275 5.99 -0.95 1.26
CA THR A 275 5.74 -1.12 -0.18
C THR A 275 4.31 -1.64 -0.44
N GLY A 276 3.80 -2.53 0.40
CA GLY A 276 2.39 -2.95 0.38
C GLY A 276 1.45 -1.78 0.66
N SER A 277 1.77 -0.97 1.67
CA SER A 277 1.02 0.25 1.99
C SER A 277 1.01 1.26 0.85
N LEU A 278 2.16 1.45 0.20
CA LEU A 278 2.33 2.30 -0.98
C LEU A 278 1.46 1.81 -2.14
N THR A 279 1.49 0.50 -2.41
CA THR A 279 0.71 -0.13 -3.47
C THR A 279 -0.77 0.18 -3.26
N VAL A 280 -1.32 -0.11 -2.07
CA VAL A 280 -2.73 0.12 -1.78
C VAL A 280 -3.09 1.62 -1.78
N ALA A 281 -2.23 2.49 -1.26
CA ALA A 281 -2.43 3.94 -1.32
C ALA A 281 -2.55 4.44 -2.77
N LEU A 282 -1.75 3.89 -3.69
CA LEU A 282 -1.89 4.17 -5.12
C LEU A 282 -3.17 3.60 -5.71
N LEU A 283 -3.60 2.39 -5.33
CA LEU A 283 -4.89 1.84 -5.77
C LEU A 283 -6.05 2.76 -5.36
N ILE A 284 -6.04 3.25 -4.12
CA ILE A 284 -7.02 4.22 -3.60
C ILE A 284 -6.98 5.51 -4.42
N PHE A 285 -5.79 6.03 -4.72
CA PHE A 285 -5.61 7.24 -5.51
C PHE A 285 -6.14 7.08 -6.94
N ILE A 286 -5.77 6.00 -7.64
CA ILE A 286 -6.22 5.69 -9.00
C ILE A 286 -7.76 5.56 -9.04
N SER A 287 -8.32 4.85 -8.06
CA SER A 287 -9.78 4.71 -7.94
C SER A 287 -10.46 6.07 -7.72
N THR A 288 -9.84 6.95 -6.91
CA THR A 288 -10.30 8.33 -6.72
C THR A 288 -10.34 9.12 -8.03
N LEU A 289 -9.33 8.96 -8.90
CA LEU A 289 -9.34 9.58 -10.23
C LEU A 289 -10.51 9.08 -11.08
N GLY A 290 -10.77 7.76 -11.04
CA GLY A 290 -11.93 7.13 -11.68
C GLY A 290 -13.25 7.75 -11.25
N TRP A 291 -13.52 7.80 -9.94
CA TRP A 291 -14.78 8.35 -9.41
C TRP A 291 -14.94 9.86 -9.63
N ARG A 292 -13.83 10.60 -9.66
CA ARG A 292 -13.84 12.03 -10.00
C ARG A 292 -13.94 12.31 -11.49
N LYS A 293 -14.08 11.27 -12.34
CA LYS A 293 -14.10 11.36 -13.80
C LYS A 293 -12.84 12.04 -14.37
N GLN A 294 -11.72 11.95 -13.65
CA GLN A 294 -10.40 12.42 -14.12
C GLN A 294 -9.64 11.31 -14.88
N MET A 295 -10.11 10.07 -14.76
CA MET A 295 -9.68 8.92 -15.55
C MET A 295 -10.92 8.06 -15.88
N PRO A 296 -11.01 7.45 -17.08
CA PRO A 296 -12.04 6.45 -17.34
C PRO A 296 -11.97 5.28 -16.35
N MET A 297 -13.09 4.93 -15.73
CA MET A 297 -13.15 3.90 -14.68
C MET A 297 -12.57 2.54 -15.13
N LYS A 298 -12.75 2.18 -16.41
CA LYS A 298 -12.16 0.96 -16.98
C LYS A 298 -10.64 0.91 -16.82
N TYR A 299 -9.95 2.03 -17.02
CA TYR A 299 -8.49 2.08 -16.90
C TYR A 299 -8.06 2.08 -15.44
N ALA A 300 -8.82 2.74 -14.56
CA ALA A 300 -8.57 2.71 -13.12
C ALA A 300 -8.66 1.27 -12.57
N ILE A 301 -9.68 0.51 -12.97
CA ILE A 301 -9.84 -0.89 -12.58
C ILE A 301 -8.68 -1.76 -13.08
N TRP A 302 -8.32 -1.66 -14.36
CA TRP A 302 -7.22 -2.47 -14.92
C TRP A 302 -5.87 -2.13 -14.31
N LEU A 303 -5.59 -0.85 -14.09
CA LEU A 303 -4.35 -0.44 -13.43
C LEU A 303 -4.31 -0.95 -11.99
N ASN A 304 -5.46 -0.98 -11.31
CA ASN A 304 -5.55 -1.58 -9.98
C ASN A 304 -5.32 -3.09 -10.00
N VAL A 305 -5.81 -3.81 -11.02
CA VAL A 305 -5.54 -5.24 -11.18
C VAL A 305 -4.04 -5.47 -11.38
N VAL A 306 -3.39 -4.72 -12.28
CA VAL A 306 -1.94 -4.85 -12.54
C VAL A 306 -1.13 -4.60 -11.26
N LEU A 307 -1.37 -3.48 -10.59
CA LEU A 307 -0.67 -3.13 -9.35
C LEU A 307 -1.00 -4.08 -8.20
N GLY A 308 -2.26 -4.48 -8.05
CA GLY A 308 -2.71 -5.43 -7.03
C GLY A 308 -2.25 -6.86 -7.26
N SER A 309 -1.90 -7.24 -8.50
CA SER A 309 -1.36 -8.57 -8.83
C SER A 309 0.15 -8.64 -8.60
N GLY A 310 0.88 -7.55 -8.87
CA GLY A 310 2.33 -7.49 -8.68
C GLY A 310 2.75 -7.45 -7.21
N GLY A 311 1.98 -6.75 -6.37
CA GLY A 311 2.29 -6.58 -4.94
C GLY A 311 2.52 -7.88 -4.18
N PRO A 312 1.60 -8.87 -4.23
CA PRO A 312 1.78 -10.16 -3.57
C PRO A 312 2.99 -10.96 -4.08
N LEU A 313 3.32 -10.87 -5.38
CA LEU A 313 4.47 -11.59 -5.95
C LEU A 313 5.80 -11.04 -5.44
N VAL A 314 5.93 -9.72 -5.31
CA VAL A 314 7.14 -9.06 -4.79
C VAL A 314 7.25 -9.18 -3.27
N VAL A 315 6.13 -9.27 -2.55
CA VAL A 315 6.15 -9.49 -1.08
C VAL A 315 6.47 -10.94 -0.72
N LEU A 316 5.98 -11.91 -1.50
CA LEU A 316 6.04 -13.35 -1.18
C LEU A 316 7.21 -14.12 -1.80
N PHE A 317 7.66 -13.77 -3.01
CA PHE A 317 8.59 -14.62 -3.79
C PHE A 317 9.96 -14.00 -4.08
N LEU A 318 10.14 -12.73 -3.73
CA LEU A 318 11.40 -11.98 -3.82
C LEU A 318 11.71 -11.43 -2.42
#